data_AF-X1JD97-F1
#
_entry.id   AF-X1JD97-F1
#
_cell.length_a   1.000
_cell.length_b   1.000
_cell.length_c   1.000
_cell.angle_alpha   90.00
_cell.angle_beta   90.00
_cell.angle_gamma   90.00
#
_symmetry.space_group_name_H-M   'P 1'
#
loop_
_entity.id
_entity.type
_entity.pdbx_description
1 polymer ?
#
loop_
_entity_poly.entity_id
_entity_poly.type
_entity_poly.pdbx_seq_one_letter_code
_entity_poly.pdbx_strand_id
1 'polypeptide(L)'
;QKELDNSIRKQFYTYKQTINSLDLSRQNLNQAQENNSIIIDQVRAGLKTKNDLLSAEISLLQAEHSLKSAVLNYYMTKLNLQKLIGQKIEEGEIE
;
A
#
# COMPACT_ATOMS: atom_id res chain seq x y z
N GLN A 1 -2.84 34.39 -1.07
CA GLN A 1 -1.55 33.75 -1.37
C GLN A 1 -1.08 32.80 -0.27
N LYS A 2 -0.73 33.28 0.94
CA LYS A 2 -0.13 32.45 2.02
C LYS A 2 -0.90 31.16 2.38
N GLU A 3 -2.23 31.23 2.44
CA GLU A 3 -3.08 30.05 2.72
C GLU A 3 -3.06 29.00 1.61
N LEU A 4 -2.97 29.45 0.35
CA LEU A 4 -2.85 28.56 -0.80
C LEU A 4 -1.48 27.88 -0.81
N ASP A 5 -0.41 28.65 -0.59
CA ASP A 5 0.97 28.14 -0.54
C ASP A 5 1.14 27.09 0.57
N ASN A 6 0.57 27.35 1.75
CA ASN A 6 0.55 26.39 2.86
C ASN A 6 -0.22 25.11 2.51
N SER A 7 -1.37 25.25 1.84
CA SER A 7 -2.19 24.11 1.42
C SER A 7 -1.46 23.24 0.40
N ILE A 8 -0.80 23.85 -0.58
CA ILE A 8 0.03 23.15 -1.58
C ILE A 8 1.16 22.39 -0.90
N ARG A 9 1.89 23.06 0.01
CA ARG A 9 2.99 22.43 0.73
C ARG A 9 2.53 21.24 1.56
N LYS A 10 1.42 21.37 2.28
CA LYS A 10 0.84 20.28 3.06
C LYS A 10 0.46 19.10 2.15
N GLN A 11 -0.25 19.37 1.05
CA GLN A 11 -0.69 18.32 0.13
C GLN A 11 0.49 17.62 -0.55
N PHE A 12 1.55 18.34 -0.88
CA PHE A 12 2.77 17.77 -1.43
C PHE A 12 3.43 16.77 -0.46
N TYR A 13 3.57 17.14 0.82
CA TYR A 13 4.13 16.21 1.81
C TYR A 13 3.21 15.02 2.08
N THR A 14 1.88 15.22 2.08
CA THR A 14 0.93 14.12 2.15
C THR A 14 1.10 13.14 0.99
N TYR A 15 1.19 13.64 -0.25
CA TYR A 15 1.48 12.81 -1.41
C TYR A 15 2.82 12.06 -1.26
N LYS A 16 3.91 12.74 -0.88
CA LYS A 16 5.20 12.11 -0.64
C LYS A 16 5.14 11.01 0.43
N GLN A 17 4.35 11.20 1.49
CA GLN A 17 4.15 10.19 2.52
C GLN A 17 3.44 8.94 1.96
N THR A 18 2.44 9.11 1.08
CA THR A 18 1.77 7.96 0.46
C THR A 18 2.68 7.13 -0.45
N ILE A 19 3.69 7.73 -1.08
CA ILE A 19 4.72 6.99 -1.84
C ILE A 19 5.48 6.04 -0.91
N ASN A 20 5.90 6.54 0.26
CA ASN A 20 6.60 5.72 1.25
C ASN A 20 5.69 4.62 1.82
N SER A 21 4.41 4.94 2.07
CA SER A 21 3.43 3.94 2.51
C SER A 21 3.17 2.86 1.46
N LEU A 22 3.14 3.24 0.17
CA LEU A 22 2.99 2.30 -0.94
C LEU A 22 4.20 1.35 -0.99
N ASP A 23 5.41 1.89 -0.93
CA ASP A 23 6.64 1.08 -0.91
C ASP A 23 6.66 0.11 0.28
N LEU A 24 6.37 0.60 1.48
CA LEU A 24 6.29 -0.23 2.68
C LEU A 24 5.24 -1.35 2.55
N SER A 25 4.07 -1.04 1.99
CA SER A 25 3.01 -2.05 1.79
C SER A 25 3.41 -3.13 0.77
N ARG A 26 4.20 -2.79 -0.25
CA ARG A 26 4.78 -3.75 -1.20
C ARG A 26 5.78 -4.68 -0.50
N GLN A 27 6.68 -4.12 0.31
CA GLN A 27 7.64 -4.91 1.09
C GLN A 27 6.92 -5.86 2.07
N ASN A 28 5.88 -5.38 2.75
CA ASN A 28 5.07 -6.20 3.66
C ASN A 28 4.35 -7.34 2.93
N LEU A 29 3.81 -7.09 1.72
CA LEU A 29 3.20 -8.14 0.91
C LEU A 29 4.23 -9.21 0.53
N ASN A 30 5.41 -8.81 0.05
CA ASN A 30 6.48 -9.75 -0.29
C ASN A 30 6.87 -10.62 0.92
N GLN A 31 7.02 -9.99 2.09
CA GLN A 31 7.36 -10.71 3.32
C GLN A 31 6.26 -11.69 3.75
N ALA A 32 4.99 -11.31 3.62
CA ALA A 32 3.86 -12.16 3.95
C ALA A 32 3.73 -13.34 2.97
N GLN A 33 4.01 -13.13 1.69
CA GLN A 33 4.06 -14.19 0.68
C GLN A 33 5.16 -15.22 0.97
N GLU A 34 6.37 -14.75 1.28
CA GLU A 34 7.49 -15.63 1.64
C GLU A 34 7.19 -16.42 2.92
N ASN A 35 6.68 -15.75 3.96
CA ASN A 35 6.29 -16.41 5.20
C ASN A 35 5.20 -17.46 4.97
N ASN A 36 4.19 -17.17 4.15
CA ASN A 36 3.15 -18.13 3.80
C ASN A 36 3.74 -19.37 3.10
N SER A 37 4.67 -19.17 2.16
CA SER A 37 5.37 -20.28 1.48
C SER A 37 6.13 -21.16 2.48
N ILE A 38 6.88 -20.55 3.41
CA ILE A 38 7.63 -21.28 4.45
C ILE A 38 6.68 -22.11 5.33
N ILE A 39 5.54 -21.52 5.75
CA ILE A 39 4.57 -22.21 6.59
C ILE A 39 3.91 -23.38 5.85
N ILE A 40 3.61 -23.23 4.56
CA ILE A 40 3.10 -24.34 3.71
C ILE A 40 4.08 -25.53 3.74
N ASP A 41 5.37 -25.27 3.55
CA ASP A 41 6.40 -26.32 3.55
C ASP A 41 6.57 -26.96 4.94
N GLN A 42 6.53 -26.17 6.01
CA GLN A 42 6.60 -26.67 7.39
C GLN A 42 5.38 -27.52 7.76
N VAL A 43 4.18 -27.16 7.30
CA VAL A 43 2.97 -27.98 7.52
C VAL A 43 3.05 -29.29 6.74
N ARG A 44 3.55 -29.25 5.49
CA ARG A 44 3.79 -30.46 4.69
C ARG A 44 4.80 -31.40 5.35
N ALA A 45 5.81 -30.84 6.02
CA ALA A 45 6.80 -31.59 6.79
C ALA A 45 6.32 -32.01 8.19
N GLY A 46 5.11 -31.63 8.62
CA GLY A 46 4.57 -31.92 9.96
C GLY A 46 5.18 -31.10 11.10
N LEU A 47 5.93 -30.03 10.79
CA LEU A 47 6.57 -29.13 11.76
C LEU A 47 5.65 -28.01 12.27
N LYS A 48 4.57 -27.72 11.53
CA LYS A 48 3.57 -26.70 11.83
C LYS A 48 2.16 -27.23 11.66
N THR A 49 1.20 -26.59 12.31
CA THR A 49 -0.20 -26.98 12.28
C THR A 49 -0.98 -26.29 11.15
N LYS A 50 -2.16 -26.82 10.82
CA LYS A 50 -3.09 -26.13 9.91
C LYS A 50 -3.56 -24.76 10.45
N ASN A 51 -3.54 -24.56 11.77
CA ASN A 51 -3.87 -23.26 12.37
C ASN A 51 -2.75 -22.23 12.14
N ASP A 52 -1.48 -22.67 12.15
CA ASP A 52 -0.36 -21.82 11.76
C ASP A 52 -0.49 -21.40 10.29
N LEU A 53 -0.87 -22.33 9.39
CA LEU A 53 -1.14 -22.04 7.98
C LEU A 53 -2.26 -21.01 7.82
N LEU A 54 -3.41 -21.24 8.45
CA LEU A 54 -4.53 -20.32 8.38
C LEU A 54 -4.15 -18.91 8.85
N SER A 55 -3.33 -18.81 9.90
CA SER A 55 -2.83 -17.52 10.41
C SER A 55 -1.90 -16.82 9.40
N ALA A 56 -1.06 -17.57 8.69
CA ALA A 56 -0.20 -17.05 7.64
C ALA A 56 -1.01 -16.58 6.41
N GLU A 57 -2.03 -17.34 6.01
CA GLU A 57 -2.95 -16.98 4.92
C GLU A 57 -3.75 -15.70 5.24
N ILE A 58 -4.24 -15.57 6.48
CA ILE A 58 -4.90 -14.33 6.96
C ILE A 58 -3.93 -13.15 6.88
N SER A 59 -2.69 -13.34 7.32
CA SER A 59 -1.66 -12.28 7.28
C SER A 59 -1.34 -11.85 5.85
N LEU A 60 -1.28 -12.80 4.92
CA LEU A 60 -1.12 -12.53 3.49
C LEU A 60 -2.29 -11.71 2.93
N LEU A 61 -3.53 -12.14 3.19
CA LEU A 61 -4.73 -11.40 2.75
C LEU A 61 -4.78 -9.99 3.32
N GLN A 62 -4.38 -9.79 4.58
CA GLN A 62 -4.26 -8.47 5.19
C GLN A 62 -3.22 -7.61 4.48
N ALA A 63 -2.05 -8.16 4.15
CA ALA A 63 -1.00 -7.44 3.43
C ALA A 63 -1.46 -7.04 2.01
N GLU A 64 -2.16 -7.93 1.30
CA GLU A 64 -2.76 -7.62 -0.01
C GLU A 64 -3.78 -6.48 0.07
N HIS A 65 -4.66 -6.52 1.08
CA HIS A 65 -5.63 -5.46 1.32
C HIS A 65 -4.95 -4.12 1.65
N SER A 66 -3.91 -4.15 2.47
CA SER A 66 -3.11 -2.97 2.80
C SER A 66 -2.43 -2.36 1.56
N LEU A 67 -1.87 -3.19 0.67
CA LEU A 67 -1.30 -2.70 -0.59
C LEU A 67 -2.36 -2.03 -1.47
N LYS A 68 -3.52 -2.67 -1.67
CA LYS A 68 -4.62 -2.08 -2.44
C LYS A 68 -5.06 -0.73 -1.87
N SER A 69 -5.16 -0.64 -0.55
CA SER A 69 -5.49 0.61 0.16
C SER A 69 -4.42 1.68 -0.04
N ALA A 70 -3.14 1.30 0.01
CA ALA A 70 -2.02 2.22 -0.21
C ALA A 70 -1.96 2.75 -1.65
N VAL A 71 -2.23 1.90 -2.64
CA VAL A 71 -2.35 2.29 -4.06
C VAL A 71 -3.46 3.31 -4.25
N LEU A 72 -4.65 3.07 -3.68
CA LEU A 72 -5.76 4.02 -3.76
C LEU A 72 -5.39 5.37 -3.12
N ASN A 73 -4.77 5.35 -1.94
CA ASN A 73 -4.38 6.57 -1.24
C ASN A 73 -3.30 7.36 -2.01
N TYR A 74 -2.36 6.67 -2.65
CA TYR A 74 -1.37 7.28 -3.54
C TYR A 74 -2.06 8.05 -4.68
N TYR A 75 -2.98 7.41 -5.40
CA TYR A 75 -3.70 8.05 -6.50
C TYR A 75 -4.57 9.21 -6.02
N MET A 76 -5.32 9.04 -4.93
CA MET A 76 -6.16 10.10 -4.37
C MET A 76 -5.34 11.34 -3.97
N THR A 77 -4.18 11.16 -3.33
CA THR A 77 -3.35 12.29 -2.89
C THR A 77 -2.61 12.96 -4.04
N LYS A 78 -2.24 12.19 -5.09
CA LYS A 78 -1.71 12.71 -6.35
C LYS A 78 -2.74 13.60 -7.06
N LEU A 79 -3.96 13.09 -7.25
CA LEU A 79 -5.06 13.82 -7.90
C LEU A 79 -5.42 15.10 -7.14
N ASN A 80 -5.46 15.04 -5.81
CA ASN A 80 -5.70 16.21 -4.97
C ASN A 80 -4.59 17.27 -5.12
N LEU A 81 -3.33 16.85 -5.24
CA LEU A 81 -2.21 17.76 -5.51
C LEU A 81 -2.35 18.40 -6.91
N GLN A 82 -2.60 17.60 -7.95
CA GLN A 82 -2.79 18.07 -9.34
C GLN A 82 -3.91 19.11 -9.41
N LYS A 83 -5.06 18.82 -8.79
CA LYS A 83 -6.19 19.76 -8.71
C LYS A 83 -5.81 21.07 -8.03
N LEU A 84 -5.05 21.00 -6.93
CA LEU A 84 -4.67 22.18 -6.15
C LEU A 84 -3.69 23.10 -6.89
N ILE A 85 -2.82 22.54 -7.73
CA ILE A 85 -1.86 23.30 -8.56
C ILE A 85 -2.42 23.67 -9.94
N GLY A 86 -3.69 23.36 -10.22
CA GLY A 86 -4.34 23.68 -11.49
C GLY A 86 -3.88 22.81 -12.68
N GLN A 87 -3.29 21.65 -12.41
CA GLN A 87 -2.92 20.69 -13.45
C GLN A 87 -4.17 19.95 -13.94
N LYS A 88 -4.28 19.77 -15.27
CA LYS A 88 -5.36 18.99 -15.88
C LYS A 88 -5.21 17.53 -15.46
N ILE A 89 -6.31 16.93 -15.01
CA ILE A 89 -6.39 15.49 -14.71
C ILE A 89 -6.72 14.80 -16.03
N GLU A 90 -5.82 13.93 -16.50
CA GLU A 90 -6.05 13.13 -17.71
C GLU A 90 -6.82 11.85 -17.35
N GLU A 91 -7.84 11.52 -18.15
CA GLU A 91 -8.56 10.25 -18.01
C GLU A 91 -7.60 9.10 -18.36
N GLY A 92 -7.31 8.22 -17.39
CA GLY A 92 -6.43 7.07 -17.58
C GLY A 92 -5.17 7.05 -16.70
N GLU A 93 -4.91 8.05 -15.85
CA GLU A 93 -3.74 8.04 -14.94
C GLU A 93 -3.75 6.94 -13.85
N ILE A 94 -4.75 6.06 -13.85
CA ILE A 94 -4.89 4.92 -12.93
C ILE A 94 -4.46 3.65 -13.68
N GLU A 95 -3.16 3.46 -13.86
CA GLU A 95 -2.56 2.20 -14.36
C GLU A 95 -2.08 1.30 -13.21
#